data_AF-A0A2E9V7V7-F1
#
_entry.id   AF-A0A2E9V7V7-F1
#
_cell.length_a   1.000
_cell.length_b   1.000
_cell.length_c   1.000
_cell.angle_alpha   90.00
_cell.angle_beta   90.00
_cell.angle_gamma   90.00
#
_symmetry.space_group_name_H-M   'P 1'
#
loop_
_entity.id
_entity.type
_entity.pdbx_description
1 polymer ?
#
loop_
_entity_poly.entity_id
_entity_poly.type
_entity_poly.pdbx_seq_one_letter_code
_entity_poly.pdbx_strand_id
1 'polypeptide(L)'
;MEHLILESGGTISFVFHCLLILFFAFVLFNIYLNPKFIEDSGFKSNEATLMFKGPVGTIVLTFFVMSILLLIDITDNTTDHNIVQYQFFFVFLLMFFALLFLGNLLRFIGIFNLYGLEKKIQNLIFPGVGLVLVILKIATYAEPAIL
;
A
#
# COMPACT_ATOMS: atom_id res chain seq x y z
N MET A 1 1.81 -17.67 16.27
CA MET A 1 0.60 -16.87 15.95
C MET A 1 0.39 -15.77 16.99
N GLU A 2 0.29 -16.12 18.27
CA GLU A 2 0.10 -15.14 19.36
C GLU A 2 1.25 -14.12 19.45
N HIS A 3 2.50 -14.57 19.29
CA HIS A 3 3.68 -13.69 19.22
C HIS A 3 3.60 -12.66 18.09
N LEU A 4 3.33 -13.12 16.86
CA LEU A 4 3.18 -12.24 15.68
C LEU A 4 2.06 -11.20 15.85
N ILE A 5 0.97 -11.58 16.52
CA ILE A 5 -0.14 -10.66 16.82
C ILE A 5 0.31 -9.58 17.80
N LEU A 6 1.05 -9.96 18.83
CA LEU A 6 1.57 -9.02 19.84
C LEU A 6 2.57 -8.04 19.21
N GLU A 7 3.53 -8.54 18.42
CA GLU A 7 4.54 -7.74 17.72
C GLU A 7 3.95 -6.79 16.68
N SER A 8 2.85 -7.20 16.07
CA SER A 8 2.12 -6.35 15.12
C SER A 8 1.38 -5.19 15.80
N GLY A 9 1.37 -5.12 17.13
CA GLY A 9 0.67 -4.12 17.92
C GLY A 9 -0.77 -4.51 18.29
N GLY A 10 -1.03 -5.82 18.40
CA GLY A 10 -2.32 -6.39 18.78
C GLY A 10 -3.16 -6.87 17.59
N THR A 11 -4.25 -7.60 17.90
CA THR A 11 -5.07 -8.33 16.92
C THR A 11 -5.62 -7.46 15.81
N ILE A 12 -6.06 -6.25 16.12
CA ILE A 12 -6.67 -5.36 15.12
C ILE A 12 -5.60 -4.83 14.15
N SER A 13 -4.45 -4.40 14.66
CA SER A 13 -3.34 -3.93 13.81
C SER A 13 -2.81 -5.06 12.92
N PHE A 14 -2.68 -6.27 13.48
CA PHE A 14 -2.33 -7.49 12.73
C PHE A 14 -3.30 -7.74 11.56
N VAL A 15 -4.62 -7.68 11.79
CA VAL A 15 -5.63 -7.89 10.75
C VAL A 15 -5.47 -6.86 9.62
N PHE A 16 -5.30 -5.58 9.94
CA PHE A 16 -5.11 -4.55 8.91
C PHE A 16 -3.80 -4.69 8.15
N HIS A 17 -2.74 -5.18 8.79
CA HIS A 17 -1.50 -5.53 8.11
C HIS A 17 -1.72 -6.68 7.12
N CYS A 18 -2.40 -7.75 7.51
CA CYS A 18 -2.76 -8.84 6.59
C CYS A 18 -3.63 -8.35 5.42
N LEU A 19 -4.62 -7.49 5.68
CA LEU A 19 -5.45 -6.89 4.64
C LEU A 19 -4.62 -6.01 3.68
N LEU A 20 -3.61 -5.30 4.18
CA LEU A 20 -2.68 -4.52 3.36
C LEU A 20 -1.82 -5.41 2.46
N ILE A 21 -1.34 -6.55 2.97
CA ILE A 21 -0.63 -7.57 2.18
C ILE A 21 -1.55 -8.12 1.08
N LEU A 22 -2.78 -8.49 1.42
CA LEU A 22 -3.77 -8.97 0.45
C LEU A 22 -4.11 -7.90 -0.60
N PHE A 23 -4.19 -6.64 -0.19
CA PHE A 23 -4.36 -5.53 -1.11
C PHE A 23 -3.21 -5.47 -2.11
N PHE A 24 -1.95 -5.47 -1.67
CA PHE A 24 -0.80 -5.47 -2.58
C PHE A 24 -0.77 -6.70 -3.50
N ALA A 25 -1.09 -7.89 -2.99
CA ALA A 25 -1.22 -9.09 -3.80
C ALA A 25 -2.29 -8.92 -4.91
N PHE A 26 -3.45 -8.37 -4.55
CA PHE A 26 -4.52 -8.05 -5.48
C PHE A 26 -4.06 -7.03 -6.54
N VAL A 27 -3.34 -5.99 -6.15
CA VAL A 27 -2.77 -5.01 -7.09
C VAL A 27 -1.83 -5.69 -8.08
N LEU A 28 -0.86 -6.46 -7.58
CA LEU A 28 0.13 -7.15 -8.42
C LEU A 28 -0.53 -8.12 -9.38
N PHE A 29 -1.48 -8.92 -8.88
CA PHE A 29 -2.29 -9.81 -9.71
C PHE A 29 -2.92 -9.04 -10.87
N ASN A 30 -3.54 -7.90 -10.59
CA ASN A 30 -4.20 -7.12 -11.62
C ASN A 30 -3.21 -6.45 -12.59
N ILE A 31 -2.09 -5.91 -12.11
CA ILE A 31 -1.05 -5.31 -12.97
C ILE A 31 -0.52 -6.34 -13.98
N TYR A 32 -0.20 -7.55 -13.51
CA TYR A 32 0.49 -8.54 -14.34
C TYR A 32 -0.46 -9.42 -15.16
N LEU A 33 -1.59 -9.81 -14.58
CA LEU A 33 -2.47 -10.85 -15.12
C LEU A 33 -3.82 -10.32 -15.63
N ASN A 34 -4.23 -9.10 -15.27
CA ASN A 34 -5.45 -8.48 -15.79
C ASN A 34 -5.12 -7.41 -16.86
N PRO A 35 -5.24 -7.72 -18.16
CA PRO A 35 -4.88 -6.78 -19.21
C PRO A 35 -5.76 -5.52 -19.24
N LYS A 36 -6.97 -5.58 -18.67
CA LYS A 36 -7.90 -4.44 -18.63
C LYS A 36 -7.66 -3.51 -17.45
N PHE A 37 -6.95 -3.93 -16.41
CA PHE A 37 -6.81 -3.15 -15.17
C PHE A 37 -6.21 -1.75 -15.40
N ILE A 38 -5.18 -1.66 -16.25
CA ILE A 38 -4.49 -0.41 -16.57
C ILE A 38 -5.36 0.50 -17.45
N GLU A 39 -6.07 -0.09 -18.43
CA GLU A 39 -7.03 0.62 -19.28
C GLU A 39 -8.23 1.14 -18.49
N ASP A 40 -8.75 0.32 -17.58
CA ASP A 40 -9.83 0.66 -16.67
C ASP A 40 -9.42 1.77 -15.69
N SER A 41 -8.12 1.88 -15.39
CA SER A 41 -7.53 3.00 -14.65
C SER A 41 -7.35 4.28 -15.51
N GLY A 42 -7.78 4.26 -16.77
CA GLY A 42 -7.77 5.41 -17.68
C GLY A 42 -6.47 5.59 -18.47
N PHE A 43 -5.57 4.61 -18.45
CA PHE A 43 -4.33 4.62 -19.22
C PHE A 43 -4.46 3.73 -20.46
N LYS A 44 -4.51 4.34 -21.65
CA LYS A 44 -4.75 3.63 -22.92
C LYS A 44 -3.49 3.41 -23.78
N SER A 45 -2.33 3.92 -23.36
CA SER A 45 -1.08 3.78 -24.13
C SER A 45 -0.31 2.52 -23.76
N ASN A 46 0.39 1.96 -24.75
CA ASN A 46 1.33 0.85 -24.54
C ASN A 46 2.47 1.24 -23.60
N GLU A 47 2.90 2.50 -23.65
CA GLU A 47 3.92 3.06 -22.76
C GLU A 47 3.48 3.01 -21.29
N ALA A 48 2.23 3.41 -21.01
CA ALA A 48 1.69 3.32 -19.66
C ALA A 48 1.61 1.86 -19.20
N THR A 49 1.16 0.96 -20.08
CA THR A 49 1.14 -0.48 -19.76
C THR A 49 2.53 -1.01 -19.41
N LEU A 50 3.56 -0.60 -20.16
CA LEU A 50 4.95 -0.97 -19.89
C LEU A 50 5.46 -0.37 -18.57
N MET A 51 5.10 0.89 -18.26
CA MET A 51 5.45 1.51 -16.97
C MET A 51 4.80 0.78 -15.78
N PHE A 52 3.53 0.40 -15.91
CA PHE A 52 2.81 -0.33 -14.88
C PHE A 52 3.40 -1.73 -14.65
N LYS A 53 3.70 -2.48 -15.72
CA LYS A 53 4.30 -3.82 -15.61
C LYS A 53 5.79 -3.81 -15.28
N GLY A 54 6.49 -2.72 -15.57
CA GLY A 54 7.90 -2.54 -15.25
C GLY A 54 8.08 -1.83 -13.89
N PRO A 55 8.53 -0.57 -13.87
CA PRO A 55 8.98 0.11 -12.66
C PRO A 55 7.89 0.22 -11.58
N VAL A 56 6.64 0.54 -11.94
CA VAL A 56 5.56 0.70 -10.95
C VAL A 56 5.21 -0.65 -10.31
N GLY A 57 5.07 -1.70 -11.12
CA GLY A 57 4.82 -3.06 -10.65
C GLY A 57 5.93 -3.54 -9.72
N THR A 58 7.19 -3.26 -10.04
CA THR A 58 8.33 -3.57 -9.16
C THR A 58 8.26 -2.81 -7.84
N ILE A 59 7.88 -1.52 -7.83
CA ILE A 59 7.70 -0.75 -6.58
C ILE A 59 6.61 -1.39 -5.71
N VAL A 60 5.46 -1.73 -6.29
CA VAL A 60 4.37 -2.40 -5.56
C VAL A 60 4.81 -3.78 -5.07
N LEU A 61 5.63 -4.50 -5.85
CA LEU A 61 6.19 -5.79 -5.44
C LEU A 61 7.12 -5.62 -4.23
N THR A 62 7.94 -4.58 -4.20
CA THR A 62 8.76 -4.24 -3.03
C THR A 62 7.87 -3.97 -1.81
N PHE A 63 6.78 -3.22 -1.95
CA PHE A 63 5.85 -2.98 -0.84
C PHE A 63 5.22 -4.27 -0.33
N PHE A 64 4.82 -5.16 -1.24
CA PHE A 64 4.28 -6.47 -0.89
C PHE A 64 5.28 -7.31 -0.09
N VAL A 65 6.50 -7.47 -0.62
CA VAL A 65 7.56 -8.26 0.02
C VAL A 65 7.93 -7.66 1.37
N MET A 66 8.18 -6.36 1.45
CA MET A 66 8.52 -5.69 2.72
C MET A 66 7.40 -5.83 3.75
N SER A 67 6.14 -5.74 3.33
CA SER A 67 5.00 -5.94 4.24
C SER A 67 4.96 -7.37 4.79
N ILE A 68 5.29 -8.38 3.99
CA ILE A 68 5.40 -9.78 4.47
C ILE A 68 6.58 -9.94 5.41
N LEU A 69 7.75 -9.41 5.05
CA LEU A 69 8.96 -9.50 5.87
C LEU A 69 8.75 -8.88 7.27
N LEU A 70 8.11 -7.71 7.32
CA LEU A 70 7.78 -7.04 8.58
C LEU A 70 6.68 -7.75 9.37
N LEU A 71 5.78 -8.50 8.73
CA LEU A 71 4.75 -9.27 9.43
C LEU A 71 5.33 -10.50 10.13
N ILE A 72 6.33 -11.14 9.52
CA ILE A 72 6.92 -12.39 10.01
C ILE A 72 8.10 -12.11 10.96
N ASP A 73 8.55 -10.85 11.06
CA ASP A 73 9.78 -10.42 11.73
C ASP A 73 10.93 -11.43 11.55
N ILE A 74 11.31 -11.66 10.28
CA ILE A 74 12.37 -12.62 9.87
C ILE A 74 13.75 -12.28 10.49
N THR A 75 13.87 -11.16 11.19
CA THR A 75 15.11 -10.67 11.78
C THR A 75 15.42 -11.25 13.15
N ASP A 76 14.47 -11.87 13.87
CA ASP A 76 14.64 -12.42 15.24
C ASP A 76 15.35 -11.44 16.20
N ASN A 77 15.31 -10.15 15.88
CA ASN A 77 16.10 -9.11 16.52
C ASN A 77 15.16 -8.17 17.26
N THR A 78 14.80 -8.55 18.47
CA THR A 78 13.90 -7.85 19.40
C THR A 78 14.50 -6.57 19.97
N THR A 79 15.17 -5.75 19.15
CA THR A 79 15.76 -4.47 19.55
C THR A 79 14.94 -3.29 19.03
N ASP A 80 15.04 -2.14 19.70
CA ASP A 80 14.36 -0.87 19.36
C ASP A 80 14.48 -0.46 17.87
N HIS A 81 15.48 -0.99 17.16
CA HIS A 81 15.73 -0.75 15.74
C HIS A 81 14.63 -1.33 14.84
N ASN A 82 14.01 -2.46 15.20
CA ASN A 82 12.89 -3.03 14.45
C ASN A 82 11.64 -2.17 14.54
N ILE A 83 11.38 -1.56 15.70
CA ILE A 83 10.27 -0.62 15.90
C ILE A 83 10.42 0.59 14.97
N VAL A 84 11.64 1.14 14.85
CA VAL A 84 11.92 2.27 13.94
C VAL A 84 11.71 1.88 12.47
N GLN A 85 12.14 0.69 12.06
CA GLN A 85 11.92 0.21 10.69
C GLN A 85 10.43 0.02 10.38
N TYR A 86 9.69 -0.56 11.33
CA TYR A 86 8.25 -0.75 11.23
C TYR A 86 7.54 0.60 11.11
N GLN A 87 7.78 1.53 12.03
CA GLN A 87 7.21 2.87 11.99
C GLN A 87 7.56 3.62 10.70
N PHE A 88 8.83 3.59 10.29
CA PHE A 88 9.29 4.22 9.05
C PHE A 88 8.54 3.68 7.84
N PHE A 89 8.43 2.35 7.69
CA PHE A 89 7.78 1.74 6.54
C PHE A 89 6.31 2.14 6.42
N PHE A 90 5.55 2.11 7.53
CA PHE A 90 4.14 2.48 7.50
C PHE A 90 3.91 3.99 7.32
N VAL A 91 4.79 4.85 7.86
CA VAL A 91 4.76 6.29 7.58
C VAL A 91 5.08 6.57 6.12
N PHE A 92 6.07 5.87 5.55
CA PHE A 92 6.40 5.96 4.13
C PHE A 92 5.22 5.55 3.26
N LEU A 93 4.54 4.43 3.57
CA LEU A 93 3.33 4.01 2.86
C LEU A 93 2.19 5.03 3.01
N LEU A 94 2.01 5.61 4.20
CA LEU A 94 1.02 6.65 4.45
C LEU A 94 1.25 7.84 3.52
N MET A 95 2.49 8.35 3.47
CA MET A 95 2.87 9.44 2.58
C MET A 95 2.66 9.09 1.11
N PHE A 96 3.08 7.89 0.70
CA PHE A 96 2.92 7.43 -0.68
C PHE A 96 1.45 7.42 -1.10
N PHE A 97 0.58 6.78 -0.31
CA PHE A 97 -0.85 6.71 -0.63
C PHE A 97 -1.56 8.05 -0.48
N ALA A 98 -1.16 8.90 0.48
CA ALA A 98 -1.72 10.24 0.63
C ALA A 98 -1.41 11.13 -0.57
N LEU A 99 -0.15 11.13 -1.04
CA LEU A 99 0.25 11.90 -2.23
C LEU A 99 -0.44 11.37 -3.49
N LEU A 100 -0.51 10.04 -3.64
CA LEU A 100 -1.20 9.41 -4.76
C LEU A 100 -2.70 9.76 -4.75
N PHE A 101 -3.36 9.67 -3.59
CA PHE A 101 -4.76 10.04 -3.43
C PHE A 101 -5.00 11.52 -3.72
N LEU A 102 -4.20 12.42 -3.13
CA LEU A 102 -4.32 13.86 -3.33
C LEU A 102 -4.11 14.25 -4.79
N GLY A 103 -3.10 13.70 -5.46
CA GLY A 103 -2.85 13.94 -6.87
C GLY A 103 -4.04 13.52 -7.75
N ASN A 104 -4.61 12.34 -7.48
CA ASN A 104 -5.80 11.87 -8.18
C ASN A 104 -7.05 12.69 -7.84
N LEU A 105 -7.18 13.18 -6.60
CA LEU A 105 -8.29 14.04 -6.15
C LEU A 105 -8.26 15.38 -6.87
N LEU A 106 -7.11 16.05 -6.89
CA LEU A 106 -6.91 17.33 -7.59
C LEU A 106 -7.21 17.21 -9.08
N ARG A 107 -6.88 16.06 -9.70
CA ARG A 107 -7.27 15.76 -11.09
C ARG A 107 -8.78 15.56 -11.23
N PHE A 108 -9.40 14.79 -10.32
CA PHE A 108 -10.83 14.48 -10.37
C PHE A 108 -11.69 15.76 -10.27
N ILE A 109 -11.35 16.67 -9.34
CA ILE A 109 -12.04 17.96 -9.19
C ILE A 109 -11.65 19.00 -10.25
N GLY A 110 -10.70 18.69 -11.13
CA GLY A 110 -10.34 19.52 -12.28
C GLY A 110 -9.33 20.64 -12.02
N ILE A 111 -8.65 20.64 -10.87
CA ILE A 111 -7.55 21.58 -10.58
C ILE A 111 -6.31 21.24 -11.40
N PHE A 112 -5.98 19.95 -11.51
CA PHE A 112 -4.92 19.47 -12.41
C PHE A 112 -5.52 18.93 -13.70
N ASN A 113 -5.15 19.54 -14.82
CA ASN A 113 -5.53 19.07 -16.15
C ASN A 113 -4.35 18.37 -16.81
N LEU A 114 -4.18 17.08 -16.49
CA LEU A 114 -3.23 16.22 -17.20
C LEU A 114 -3.94 15.72 -18.47
N TYR A 115 -3.64 16.36 -19.61
CA TYR A 115 -4.15 15.98 -20.92
C TYR A 115 -4.03 14.47 -21.15
N GLY A 116 -5.13 13.83 -21.56
CA GLY A 116 -5.16 12.41 -21.90
C GLY A 116 -5.54 11.43 -20.78
N LEU A 117 -5.74 11.89 -19.54
CA LEU A 117 -6.19 11.03 -18.43
C LEU A 117 -7.67 11.26 -18.10
N GLU A 118 -8.47 10.21 -18.24
CA GLU A 118 -9.90 10.23 -17.92
C GLU A 118 -10.14 10.41 -16.40
N LYS A 119 -11.16 11.20 -16.05
CA LYS A 119 -11.59 11.44 -14.67
C LYS A 119 -12.39 10.24 -14.14
N LYS A 120 -11.70 9.13 -13.91
CA LYS A 120 -12.29 7.91 -13.37
C LYS A 120 -12.23 7.87 -11.85
N ILE A 121 -13.36 7.57 -11.20
CA ILE A 121 -13.46 7.45 -9.74
C ILE A 121 -12.62 6.28 -9.20
N GLN A 122 -12.40 5.25 -10.03
CA GLN A 122 -11.52 4.11 -9.73
C GLN A 122 -10.10 4.58 -9.33
N ASN A 123 -9.63 5.67 -9.94
CA ASN A 123 -8.32 6.24 -9.67
C ASN A 123 -8.24 6.95 -8.31
N LEU A 124 -9.38 7.21 -7.66
CA LEU A 124 -9.45 7.66 -6.26
C LEU A 124 -9.62 6.50 -5.31
N ILE A 125 -10.51 5.55 -5.66
CA ILE A 125 -10.83 4.39 -4.82
C ILE A 125 -9.57 3.58 -4.56
N PHE A 126 -8.79 3.30 -5.60
CA PHE A 126 -7.60 2.47 -5.49
C PHE A 126 -6.57 2.98 -4.46
N PRO A 127 -6.05 4.22 -4.58
CA PRO A 127 -5.15 4.76 -3.54
C PRO A 127 -5.89 5.02 -2.22
N GLY A 128 -7.20 5.27 -2.24
CA GLY A 128 -8.02 5.45 -1.04
C GLY A 128 -8.11 4.21 -0.17
N VAL A 129 -8.28 3.02 -0.77
CA VAL A 129 -8.28 1.74 -0.04
C VAL A 129 -6.92 1.52 0.64
N GLY A 130 -5.82 1.69 -0.10
CA GLY A 130 -4.47 1.59 0.47
C GLY A 130 -4.25 2.57 1.63
N LEU A 131 -4.69 3.83 1.46
CA LEU A 131 -4.60 4.87 2.48
C LEU A 131 -5.36 4.49 3.76
N VAL A 132 -6.62 4.04 3.61
CA VAL A 132 -7.46 3.62 4.75
C VAL A 132 -6.84 2.44 5.49
N LEU A 133 -6.34 1.43 4.79
CA LEU A 133 -5.70 0.27 5.40
C LEU A 133 -4.46 0.67 6.20
N VAL A 134 -3.62 1.56 5.66
CA VAL A 134 -2.42 2.06 6.37
C VAL A 134 -2.82 2.89 7.60
N ILE A 135 -3.79 3.81 7.47
CA ILE A 135 -4.28 4.61 8.61
C ILE A 135 -4.82 3.70 9.71
N LEU A 136 -5.66 2.73 9.37
CA LEU A 136 -6.26 1.82 10.36
C LEU A 136 -5.20 0.95 11.01
N LYS A 137 -4.22 0.44 10.25
CA LYS A 137 -3.08 -0.28 10.82
C LYS A 137 -2.35 0.57 11.86
N ILE A 138 -2.02 1.82 11.52
CA ILE A 138 -1.27 2.73 12.41
C ILE A 138 -2.11 3.10 13.64
N ALA A 139 -3.37 3.49 13.43
CA ALA A 139 -4.25 3.96 14.50
C ALA A 139 -4.64 2.86 15.50
N THR A 140 -4.59 1.60 15.08
CA THR A 140 -4.92 0.44 15.93
C THR A 140 -3.69 -0.26 16.49
N TYR A 141 -2.49 0.27 16.22
CA TYR A 141 -1.27 -0.22 16.82
C TYR A 141 -1.26 0.13 18.31
N ALA A 142 -1.41 -0.87 19.17
CA ALA A 142 -1.11 -0.76 20.58
C ALA A 142 0.37 -1.10 20.77
N GLU A 143 1.13 -0.23 21.45
CA GLU A 143 2.47 -0.63 21.90
C GLU A 143 2.34 -1.92 22.71
N PRO A 144 3.11 -2.98 22.38
CA PRO A 144 3.13 -4.15 23.23
C PRO A 144 3.59 -3.69 24.61
N ALA A 145 2.70 -3.84 25.61
CA ALA A 145 3.05 -3.55 26.99
C ALA A 145 4.30 -4.37 27.30
N ILE A 146 5.38 -3.69 27.71
CA ILE A 146 6.60 -4.32 28.18
C ILE A 146 6.19 -5.20 29.36
N LEU A 147 6.09 -6.51 29.12
CA LEU A 147 5.84 -7.53 30.13
C LEU A 147 7.16 -7.95 30.77
#